data_AF-B1X1L6-F1
#
_entry.id   AF-B1X1L6-F1
#
_cell.length_a   1.000
_cell.length_b   1.000
_cell.length_c   1.000
_cell.angle_alpha   90.00
_cell.angle_beta   90.00
_cell.angle_gamma   90.00
#
_symmetry.space_group_name_H-M   'P 1'
#
loop_
_entity.id
_entity.type
_entity.pdbx_description
1 polymer ?
#
loop_
_entity_poly.entity_id
_entity_poly.type
_entity_poly.pdbx_seq_one_letter_code
_entity_poly.pdbx_strand_id
1 'polypeptide(L)'
;MNIQRQYSLPNCTLILEGLSNSISPPNSQATRPILSILVNTECRFMGISEKLQGGSSLLENLVKTVSEYAQGYLSGIPHPVHSQAEEDKINLEKVPGQDIHRLTWYPSTQTDQPVEITLTTVQLFDLVESIDQFFADSQTLPDLTLQLQPLSRRYRPPDEPLAQRAIPATLGIASLVVAAFALFFIPSPDIKEPEPDLSAPPTETTPSGQPSSETPPQ
;
A
#
# COMPACT_ATOMS: atom_id res chain seq x y z
N MET A 1 2.89 -11.90 -33.80
CA MET A 1 4.34 -11.70 -34.02
C MET A 1 5.06 -12.00 -32.70
N ASN A 2 6.27 -12.59 -32.73
CA ASN A 2 7.07 -12.77 -31.52
C ASN A 2 7.75 -11.43 -31.16
N ILE A 3 7.69 -11.06 -29.89
CA ILE A 3 8.14 -9.79 -29.34
C ILE A 3 9.02 -10.09 -28.15
N GLN A 4 10.21 -9.49 -28.11
CA GLN A 4 11.11 -9.55 -26.99
C GLN A 4 11.28 -8.15 -26.36
N ARG A 5 11.36 -8.13 -25.04
CA ARG A 5 11.57 -6.96 -24.19
C ARG A 5 12.74 -7.25 -23.29
N GLN A 6 13.63 -6.29 -23.14
CA GLN A 6 14.82 -6.46 -22.32
C GLN A 6 15.03 -5.20 -21.48
N TYR A 7 15.17 -5.39 -20.17
CA TYR A 7 15.48 -4.38 -19.18
C TYR A 7 16.86 -4.73 -18.64
N SER A 8 17.89 -4.03 -19.13
CA SER A 8 19.28 -4.40 -18.89
C SER A 8 19.96 -3.33 -18.05
N LEU A 9 20.36 -3.75 -16.84
CA LEU A 9 21.16 -2.98 -15.90
C LEU A 9 22.53 -3.65 -15.76
N PRO A 10 23.51 -2.98 -15.13
CA PRO A 10 24.87 -3.52 -15.07
C PRO A 10 24.93 -4.95 -14.53
N ASN A 11 24.20 -5.27 -13.45
CA ASN A 11 24.30 -6.58 -12.79
C ASN A 11 23.04 -7.45 -12.92
N CYS A 12 21.98 -6.97 -13.55
CA CYS A 12 20.74 -7.70 -13.77
C CYS A 12 20.21 -7.46 -15.20
N THR A 13 19.72 -8.51 -15.86
CA THR A 13 18.97 -8.38 -17.11
C THR A 13 17.70 -9.21 -17.04
N LEU A 14 16.55 -8.53 -17.12
CA LEU A 14 15.22 -9.12 -17.24
C LEU A 14 14.80 -9.14 -18.71
N ILE A 15 14.45 -10.33 -19.22
CA ILE A 15 14.05 -10.56 -20.59
C ILE A 15 12.65 -11.16 -20.59
N LEU A 16 11.73 -10.52 -21.31
CA LEU A 16 10.35 -10.98 -21.50
C LEU A 16 10.11 -11.25 -22.98
N GLU A 17 9.72 -12.47 -23.31
CA GLU A 17 9.38 -12.90 -24.66
C GLU A 17 7.91 -13.25 -24.73
N GLY A 18 7.24 -12.83 -25.79
CA GLY A 18 5.79 -12.94 -25.87
C GLY A 18 5.21 -12.64 -27.23
N LEU A 19 3.88 -12.57 -27.26
CA LEU A 19 3.10 -12.36 -28.46
C LEU A 19 2.24 -11.09 -28.33
N SER A 20 1.97 -10.46 -29.48
CA SER A 20 0.94 -9.43 -29.61
C SER A 20 -0.41 -10.07 -29.95
N ASN A 21 -1.47 -9.70 -29.23
CA ASN A 21 -2.85 -10.09 -29.58
C ASN A 21 -3.50 -9.11 -30.58
N SER A 22 -2.88 -7.95 -30.85
CA SER A 22 -3.44 -6.95 -31.78
C SER A 22 -2.94 -7.14 -33.22
N ILE A 23 -3.88 -7.24 -34.15
CA ILE A 23 -3.65 -6.95 -35.57
C ILE A 23 -3.68 -5.43 -35.67
N SER A 24 -2.52 -4.78 -35.62
CA SER A 24 -2.47 -3.30 -35.67
C SER A 24 -3.05 -2.80 -37.00
N PRO A 25 -4.03 -1.88 -37.00
CA PRO A 25 -4.46 -1.22 -38.23
C PRO A 25 -3.29 -0.41 -38.81
N PRO A 26 -3.13 -0.33 -40.15
CA PRO A 26 -1.93 0.18 -40.81
C PRO A 26 -1.58 1.67 -40.53
N ASN A 27 -2.41 2.40 -39.76
CA ASN A 27 -2.26 3.84 -39.50
C ASN A 27 -2.15 4.23 -38.01
N SER A 28 -1.94 3.29 -37.09
CA SER A 28 -1.67 3.65 -35.68
C SER A 28 -0.20 4.04 -35.51
N GLN A 29 0.07 5.30 -35.17
CA GLN A 29 1.41 5.87 -34.90
C GLN A 29 2.09 5.30 -33.63
N ALA A 30 1.58 4.23 -33.02
CA ALA A 30 2.24 3.54 -31.92
C ALA A 30 3.50 2.86 -32.45
N THR A 31 4.65 3.44 -32.11
CA THR A 31 5.97 3.16 -32.72
C THR A 31 6.55 1.79 -32.34
N ARG A 32 5.85 1.00 -31.51
CA ARG A 32 6.31 -0.29 -31.01
C ARG A 32 5.11 -1.22 -30.74
N PRO A 33 5.16 -2.50 -31.14
CA PRO A 33 4.05 -3.44 -30.94
C PRO A 33 3.85 -3.78 -29.45
N ILE A 34 2.62 -4.04 -29.02
CA ILE A 34 2.30 -4.40 -27.63
C ILE A 34 2.62 -5.89 -27.39
N LEU A 35 3.35 -6.21 -26.32
CA LEU A 35 3.49 -7.57 -25.81
C LEU A 35 2.36 -7.81 -24.81
N SER A 36 1.35 -8.60 -25.18
CA SER A 36 0.16 -8.84 -24.33
C SER A 36 0.09 -10.26 -23.77
N ILE A 37 0.81 -11.21 -24.37
CA ILE A 37 0.85 -12.60 -23.91
C ILE A 37 2.30 -12.96 -23.64
N LEU A 38 2.63 -13.33 -22.40
CA LEU A 38 3.97 -13.77 -22.02
C LEU A 38 4.16 -15.25 -22.37
N VAL A 39 5.26 -15.56 -23.05
CA VAL A 39 5.66 -16.93 -23.40
C VAL A 39 6.83 -17.37 -22.53
N ASN A 40 7.80 -16.49 -22.29
CA ASN A 40 8.97 -16.80 -21.50
C ASN A 40 9.46 -15.55 -20.76
N THR A 41 9.85 -15.76 -19.52
CA THR A 41 10.49 -14.82 -18.61
C THR A 41 11.87 -15.36 -18.32
N GLU A 42 12.89 -14.51 -18.42
CA GLU A 42 14.24 -14.88 -18.06
C GLU A 42 14.92 -13.77 -17.27
N CYS A 43 15.59 -14.11 -16.17
CA CYS A 43 16.35 -13.18 -15.34
C CYS A 43 17.78 -13.68 -15.20
N ARG A 44 18.75 -12.84 -15.59
CA ARG A 44 20.19 -13.12 -15.55
C ARG A 44 20.92 -12.14 -14.65
N PHE A 45 21.96 -12.62 -13.97
CA PHE A 45 22.79 -11.80 -13.10
C PHE A 45 24.26 -11.85 -13.50
N MET A 46 24.98 -10.74 -13.37
CA MET A 46 26.41 -10.70 -13.70
C MET A 46 27.20 -11.65 -12.79
N GLY A 47 28.04 -12.51 -13.37
CA GLY A 47 28.92 -13.40 -12.61
C GLY A 47 28.24 -14.64 -12.02
N ILE A 48 26.95 -14.84 -12.28
CA ILE A 48 26.17 -16.02 -11.87
C ILE A 48 25.78 -16.79 -13.13
N SER A 49 26.01 -18.11 -13.14
CA SER A 49 25.74 -18.94 -14.32
C SER A 49 24.28 -19.38 -14.39
N GLU A 50 23.66 -19.55 -13.24
CA GLU A 50 22.25 -19.85 -13.05
C GLU A 50 21.40 -18.65 -13.50
N LYS A 51 20.29 -18.96 -14.17
CA LYS A 51 19.27 -18.00 -14.58
C LYS A 51 17.91 -18.47 -14.08
N LEU A 52 17.04 -17.52 -13.74
CA LEU A 52 15.62 -17.85 -13.55
C LEU A 52 14.96 -17.84 -14.91
N GLN A 53 14.24 -18.91 -15.26
CA GLN A 53 13.57 -19.00 -16.54
C GLN A 53 12.23 -19.73 -16.40
N GLY A 54 11.13 -19.13 -16.88
CA GLY A 54 9.79 -19.67 -16.69
C GLY A 54 8.70 -18.83 -17.35
N GLY A 55 7.44 -19.09 -17.01
CA GLY A 55 6.28 -18.43 -17.63
C GLY A 55 5.80 -17.16 -16.91
N SER A 56 4.49 -16.90 -17.00
CA SER A 56 3.82 -15.80 -16.31
C SER A 56 3.78 -15.98 -14.80
N SER A 57 3.54 -17.21 -14.31
CA SER A 57 3.58 -17.58 -12.90
C SER A 57 4.90 -17.20 -12.24
N LEU A 58 6.03 -17.52 -12.89
CA LEU A 58 7.36 -17.12 -12.44
C LEU A 58 7.47 -15.60 -12.35
N LEU A 59 7.07 -14.86 -13.39
CA LEU A 59 7.17 -13.39 -13.39
C LEU A 59 6.34 -12.77 -12.28
N GLU A 60 5.08 -13.20 -12.13
CA GLU A 60 4.15 -12.71 -11.13
C GLU A 60 4.69 -12.92 -9.71
N ASN A 61 5.13 -14.14 -9.41
CA ASN A 61 5.72 -14.47 -8.11
C ASN A 61 7.06 -13.75 -7.89
N LEU A 62 7.87 -13.55 -8.94
CA LEU A 62 9.17 -12.87 -8.84
C LEU A 62 8.97 -11.41 -8.49
N VAL A 63 8.13 -10.72 -9.27
CA VAL A 63 7.80 -9.31 -9.04
C VAL A 63 7.25 -9.13 -7.63
N LYS A 64 6.27 -9.95 -7.23
CA LYS A 64 5.65 -9.85 -5.92
C LYS A 64 6.68 -10.02 -4.80
N THR A 65 7.46 -11.10 -4.84
CA THR A 65 8.44 -11.44 -3.81
C THR A 65 9.53 -10.38 -3.71
N VAL A 66 10.09 -9.96 -4.85
CA VAL A 66 11.16 -8.95 -4.87
C VAL A 66 10.64 -7.61 -4.35
N SER A 67 9.43 -7.23 -4.70
CA SER A 67 8.83 -5.96 -4.24
C SER A 67 8.53 -5.98 -2.74
N GLU A 68 7.94 -7.05 -2.22
CA GLU A 68 7.70 -7.24 -0.78
C GLU A 68 9.02 -7.25 0.01
N TYR A 69 10.02 -7.97 -0.50
CA TYR A 69 11.34 -8.03 0.10
C TYR A 69 12.03 -6.65 0.10
N ALA A 70 12.03 -5.95 -1.03
CA ALA A 70 12.62 -4.62 -1.16
C ALA A 70 11.95 -3.63 -0.22
N GLN A 71 10.61 -3.65 -0.09
CA GLN A 71 9.90 -2.82 0.88
C GLN A 71 10.34 -3.11 2.31
N GLY A 72 10.41 -4.38 2.73
CA GLY A 72 10.87 -4.74 4.07
C GLY A 72 12.33 -4.35 4.32
N TYR A 73 13.20 -4.63 3.34
CA TYR A 73 14.63 -4.35 3.44
C TYR A 73 14.94 -2.85 3.50
N LEU A 74 14.31 -2.05 2.63
CA LEU A 74 14.52 -0.60 2.57
C LEU A 74 13.85 0.15 3.72
N SER A 75 12.70 -0.33 4.21
CA SER A 75 11.99 0.31 5.31
C SER A 75 12.55 -0.04 6.69
N GLY A 76 13.31 -1.14 6.81
CA GLY A 76 13.72 -1.70 8.09
C GLY A 76 12.57 -2.26 8.93
N ILE A 77 11.37 -2.37 8.35
CA ILE A 77 10.17 -2.89 9.01
C ILE A 77 10.00 -4.37 8.61
N PRO A 78 9.83 -5.28 9.59
CA PRO A 78 9.54 -6.68 9.28
C PRO A 78 8.27 -6.79 8.44
N HIS A 79 8.41 -7.35 7.23
CA HIS A 79 7.26 -7.61 6.37
C HIS A 79 6.66 -8.97 6.72
N PRO A 80 5.35 -9.07 7.01
CA PRO A 80 4.70 -10.37 7.12
C PRO A 80 4.75 -11.06 5.74
N VAL A 81 5.45 -12.18 5.66
CA VAL A 81 5.51 -12.97 4.43
C VAL A 81 4.12 -13.56 4.18
N HIS A 82 3.48 -13.17 3.07
CA HIS A 82 2.22 -13.77 2.67
C HIS A 82 2.47 -15.15 2.04
N SER A 83 1.65 -16.14 2.42
CA SER A 83 1.69 -17.46 1.80
C SER A 83 1.51 -17.31 0.29
N GLN A 84 2.53 -17.73 -0.46
CA GLN A 84 2.49 -17.78 -1.91
C GLN A 84 1.73 -19.02 -2.38
N ALA A 85 1.25 -18.99 -3.63
CA ALA A 85 0.75 -20.19 -4.30
C ALA A 85 1.82 -21.28 -4.30
N GLU A 86 1.41 -22.55 -4.35
CA GLU A 86 2.36 -23.67 -4.39
C GLU A 86 3.15 -23.73 -5.70
N GLU A 87 2.58 -23.22 -6.79
CA GLU A 87 3.19 -23.16 -8.12
C GLU A 87 4.19 -21.99 -8.26
N ASP A 88 5.35 -22.28 -8.84
CA ASP A 88 6.47 -21.36 -9.09
C ASP A 88 6.80 -20.46 -7.89
N LYS A 89 6.80 -21.06 -6.70
CA LYS A 89 7.07 -20.36 -5.44
C LYS A 89 8.46 -19.74 -5.48
N ILE A 90 8.59 -18.50 -5.00
CA ILE A 90 9.86 -17.79 -4.92
C ILE A 90 10.08 -17.30 -3.50
N ASN A 91 11.23 -17.64 -2.93
CA ASN A 91 11.66 -17.11 -1.64
C ASN A 91 12.83 -16.15 -1.84
N LEU A 92 12.82 -15.04 -1.10
CA LEU A 92 13.94 -14.10 -1.05
C LEU A 92 14.22 -13.74 0.40
N GLU A 93 15.45 -14.01 0.85
CA GLU A 93 15.85 -13.80 2.24
C GLU A 93 17.25 -13.21 2.37
N LYS A 94 17.49 -12.43 3.43
CA LYS A 94 18.86 -11.97 3.76
C LYS A 94 19.63 -13.12 4.40
N VAL A 95 20.86 -13.37 3.97
CA VAL A 95 21.72 -14.35 4.65
C VAL A 95 22.24 -13.75 5.96
N PRO A 96 22.04 -14.40 7.12
CA PRO A 96 22.46 -13.86 8.40
C PRO A 96 23.97 -13.57 8.45
N GLY A 97 24.32 -12.38 8.95
CA GLY A 97 25.71 -11.95 9.11
C GLY A 97 26.44 -11.57 7.83
N GLN A 98 25.73 -11.49 6.69
CA GLN A 98 26.30 -11.14 5.39
C GLN A 98 25.41 -10.13 4.66
N ASP A 99 26.00 -9.29 3.79
CA ASP A 99 25.26 -8.37 2.92
C ASP A 99 24.97 -9.01 1.55
N ILE A 100 24.42 -10.22 1.62
CA ILE A 100 23.98 -11.00 0.46
C ILE A 100 22.55 -11.50 0.69
N HIS A 101 21.87 -11.76 -0.42
CA HIS A 101 20.45 -12.09 -0.49
C HIS A 101 20.28 -13.39 -1.26
N ARG A 102 19.58 -14.36 -0.70
CA ARG A 102 19.34 -15.65 -1.35
C ARG A 102 17.96 -15.64 -1.99
N LEU A 103 17.94 -15.78 -3.31
CA LEU A 103 16.75 -15.93 -4.14
C LEU A 103 16.60 -17.41 -4.51
N THR A 104 15.52 -18.05 -4.07
CA THR A 104 15.25 -19.46 -4.35
C THR A 104 13.93 -19.58 -5.10
N TRP A 105 13.97 -20.16 -6.29
CA TRP A 105 12.79 -20.48 -7.07
C TRP A 105 12.53 -22.00 -7.03
N TYR A 106 11.28 -22.37 -6.77
CA TYR A 106 10.79 -23.74 -6.77
C TYR A 106 9.88 -23.92 -8.00
N PRO A 107 10.38 -24.50 -9.10
CA PRO A 107 9.59 -24.70 -10.31
C PRO A 107 8.36 -25.55 -10.05
N SER A 108 7.25 -25.25 -10.71
CA SER A 108 5.99 -26.02 -10.60
C SER A 108 6.14 -27.48 -11.05
N THR A 109 7.10 -27.76 -11.93
CA THR A 109 7.40 -29.10 -12.43
C THR A 109 8.18 -29.90 -11.39
N GLN A 110 7.52 -30.92 -10.81
CA GLN A 110 8.03 -31.74 -9.69
C GLN A 110 9.36 -32.48 -9.97
N THR A 111 9.81 -32.52 -11.23
CA THR A 111 11.10 -33.08 -11.66
C THR A 111 12.27 -32.11 -11.56
N ASP A 112 12.02 -30.81 -11.44
CA ASP A 112 13.07 -29.81 -11.47
C ASP A 112 13.55 -29.46 -10.06
N GLN A 113 14.87 -29.40 -9.90
CA GLN A 113 15.49 -28.99 -8.64
C GLN A 113 15.27 -27.49 -8.41
N PRO A 114 15.15 -27.03 -7.16
CA PRO A 114 15.11 -25.62 -6.85
C PRO A 114 16.32 -24.89 -7.42
N VAL A 115 16.09 -23.71 -8.01
CA VAL A 115 17.16 -22.84 -8.49
C VAL A 115 17.47 -21.83 -7.39
N GLU A 116 18.68 -21.87 -6.87
CA GLU A 116 19.16 -20.96 -5.83
C GLU A 116 20.20 -19.99 -6.42
N ILE A 117 19.98 -18.70 -6.20
CA ILE A 117 20.83 -17.62 -6.67
C ILE A 117 21.19 -16.73 -5.48
N THR A 118 22.48 -16.55 -5.25
CA THR A 118 22.99 -15.62 -4.23
C THR A 118 23.31 -14.27 -4.87
N LEU A 119 22.59 -13.23 -4.46
CA LEU A 119 22.71 -11.87 -4.95
C LEU A 119 23.49 -11.01 -3.95
N THR A 120 24.41 -10.20 -4.44
CA THR A 120 24.91 -9.02 -3.73
C THR A 120 23.80 -7.97 -3.58
N THR A 121 23.93 -7.06 -2.64
CA THR A 121 22.97 -5.93 -2.51
C THR A 121 22.87 -5.09 -3.78
N VAL A 122 23.97 -4.93 -4.53
CA VAL A 122 23.95 -4.21 -5.82
C VAL A 122 23.13 -4.97 -6.87
N GLN A 123 23.33 -6.28 -6.99
CA GLN A 123 22.53 -7.12 -7.90
C GLN A 123 21.05 -7.13 -7.53
N LEU A 124 20.72 -7.13 -6.23
CA LEU A 124 19.34 -7.01 -5.76
C LEU A 124 18.72 -5.67 -6.18
N PHE A 125 19.45 -4.56 -6.04
CA PHE A 125 18.92 -3.26 -6.45
C PHE A 125 18.74 -3.15 -7.96
N ASP A 126 19.66 -3.72 -8.75
CA ASP A 126 19.48 -3.82 -10.19
C ASP A 126 18.27 -4.71 -10.55
N LEU A 127 17.98 -5.77 -9.77
CA LEU A 127 16.76 -6.56 -9.97
C LEU A 127 15.50 -5.73 -9.74
N VAL A 128 15.43 -4.99 -8.63
CA VAL A 128 14.30 -4.11 -8.30
C VAL A 128 14.10 -3.06 -9.39
N GLU A 129 15.15 -2.37 -9.80
CA GLU A 129 15.09 -1.34 -10.84
C GLU A 129 14.67 -1.94 -12.20
N SER A 130 15.12 -3.16 -12.55
CA SER A 130 14.68 -3.82 -13.78
C SER A 130 13.18 -4.12 -13.79
N ILE A 131 12.61 -4.44 -12.62
CA ILE A 131 11.17 -4.66 -12.43
C ILE A 131 10.43 -3.32 -12.53
N ASP A 132 10.95 -2.26 -11.92
CA ASP A 132 10.34 -0.92 -11.99
C ASP A 132 10.32 -0.39 -13.43
N GLN A 133 11.39 -0.59 -14.19
CA GLN A 133 11.44 -0.27 -15.62
C GLN A 133 10.45 -1.10 -16.44
N PHE A 134 10.24 -2.36 -16.07
CA PHE A 134 9.20 -3.20 -16.67
C PHE A 134 7.80 -2.61 -16.43
N PHE A 135 7.44 -2.26 -15.19
CA PHE A 135 6.14 -1.64 -14.90
C PHE A 135 5.96 -0.25 -15.51
N ALA A 136 7.05 0.48 -15.77
CA ALA A 136 7.01 1.75 -16.49
C ALA A 136 6.75 1.58 -18.00
N ASP A 137 6.97 0.39 -18.57
CA ASP A 137 6.75 0.10 -20.00
C ASP A 137 5.29 -0.28 -20.28
N SER A 138 4.46 0.75 -20.54
CA SER A 138 3.04 0.60 -20.92
C SER A 138 2.77 -0.29 -22.15
N GLN A 139 3.80 -0.68 -22.92
CA GLN A 139 3.65 -1.56 -24.09
C GLN A 139 3.99 -3.03 -23.77
N THR A 140 4.29 -3.36 -22.52
CA THR A 140 4.67 -4.72 -22.10
C THR A 140 3.77 -5.17 -20.96
N LEU A 141 2.96 -6.20 -21.21
CA LEU A 141 1.99 -6.78 -20.29
C LEU A 141 1.13 -5.72 -19.58
N PRO A 142 0.38 -4.88 -20.32
CA PRO A 142 -0.40 -3.78 -19.72
C PRO A 142 -1.49 -4.26 -18.75
N ASP A 143 -1.91 -5.52 -18.86
CA ASP A 143 -2.91 -6.13 -17.98
C ASP A 143 -2.29 -6.68 -16.68
N LEU A 144 -0.95 -6.82 -16.61
CA LEU A 144 -0.26 -7.26 -15.40
C LEU A 144 -0.14 -6.07 -14.44
N THR A 145 -0.78 -6.17 -13.28
CA THR A 145 -0.75 -5.13 -12.26
C THR A 145 -0.17 -5.66 -10.96
N LEU A 146 0.69 -4.84 -10.34
CA LEU A 146 1.30 -5.17 -9.06
C LEU A 146 0.51 -4.54 -7.92
N GLN A 147 -0.17 -5.37 -7.12
CA GLN A 147 -0.91 -4.92 -5.95
C GLN A 147 0.00 -4.88 -4.72
N LEU A 148 0.82 -3.83 -4.60
CA LEU A 148 1.60 -3.58 -3.38
C LEU A 148 0.71 -2.90 -2.33
N GLN A 149 0.69 -3.47 -1.13
CA GLN A 149 0.08 -2.80 0.03
C GLN A 149 1.14 -2.07 0.84
N PRO A 150 0.91 -0.80 1.20
CA PRO A 150 1.84 -0.06 2.05
C PRO A 150 1.98 -0.75 3.42
N LEU A 151 3.19 -0.73 3.97
CA LEU A 151 3.46 -1.33 5.27
C LEU A 151 2.67 -0.66 6.38
N SER A 152 2.01 -1.46 7.21
CA SER A 152 1.25 -0.91 8.34
C SER A 152 2.20 -0.25 9.34
N ARG A 153 1.83 0.95 9.83
CA ARG A 153 2.58 1.66 10.87
C ARG A 153 2.70 0.87 12.17
N ARG A 154 1.89 -0.17 12.36
CA ARG A 154 1.92 -1.04 13.54
C ARG A 154 3.21 -1.86 13.64
N TYR A 155 3.84 -2.16 12.51
CA TYR A 155 5.10 -2.91 12.47
C TYR A 155 6.33 -2.01 12.56
N ARG A 156 6.16 -0.69 12.48
CA ARG A 156 7.26 0.27 12.62
C ARG A 156 7.72 0.29 14.09
N PRO A 157 9.02 0.09 14.37
CA PRO A 157 9.53 0.33 15.72
C PRO A 157 9.26 1.80 16.11
N PRO A 158 8.87 2.09 17.36
CA PRO A 158 8.61 3.46 17.77
C PRO A 158 9.88 4.30 17.62
N ASP A 159 9.79 5.40 16.85
CA ASP A 159 10.91 6.32 16.61
C ASP A 159 11.41 6.97 17.91
N GLU A 160 10.55 7.07 18.92
CA GLU A 160 10.88 7.66 20.22
C GLU A 160 10.56 6.73 21.42
N PRO A 161 11.38 6.76 22.49
CA PRO A 161 11.07 6.10 23.74
C PRO A 161 9.76 6.60 24.33
N LEU A 162 9.04 5.70 25.03
CA LEU A 162 7.72 6.00 25.62
C LEU A 162 7.70 7.27 26.48
N ALA A 163 8.81 7.60 27.14
CA ALA A 163 8.94 8.82 27.94
C ALA A 163 8.81 10.12 27.12
N GLN A 164 9.39 10.18 25.92
CA GLN A 164 9.27 11.35 25.04
C GLN A 164 7.86 11.47 24.47
N ARG A 165 7.26 10.33 24.12
CA ARG A 165 5.87 10.28 23.62
C ARG A 165 4.83 10.71 24.67
N ALA A 166 5.17 10.64 25.95
CA ALA A 166 4.31 11.06 27.05
C ALA A 166 4.32 12.57 27.29
N ILE A 167 5.30 13.33 26.78
CA ILE A 167 5.42 14.78 27.00
C ILE A 167 4.10 15.54 26.72
N PRO A 168 3.46 15.44 25.53
CA PRO A 168 2.22 16.17 25.27
C PRO A 168 1.05 15.70 26.15
N ALA A 169 0.99 14.41 26.49
CA ALA A 169 -0.04 13.88 27.39
C ALA A 169 0.14 14.42 28.83
N THR A 170 1.38 14.42 29.33
CA THR A 170 1.69 14.97 30.66
C THR A 170 1.41 16.46 30.73
N LEU A 171 1.73 17.21 29.68
CA LEU A 171 1.43 18.64 29.58
C LEU A 171 -0.08 18.90 29.56
N GLY A 172 -0.84 18.10 28.80
CA GLY A 172 -2.30 18.17 28.75
C GLY A 172 -2.96 17.87 30.10
N ILE A 173 -2.52 16.80 30.78
CA ILE A 173 -3.01 16.45 32.12
C ILE A 173 -2.69 17.57 33.13
N ALA A 174 -1.46 18.09 33.10
CA ALA A 174 -1.06 19.19 33.98
C ALA A 174 -1.93 20.44 33.75
N SER A 175 -2.20 20.80 32.49
CA SER A 175 -3.07 21.94 32.14
C SER A 175 -4.51 21.73 32.64
N LEU A 176 -5.04 20.51 32.54
CA LEU A 176 -6.39 20.19 33.01
C LEU A 176 -6.49 20.31 34.53
N VAL A 177 -5.48 19.83 35.26
CA VAL A 177 -5.42 19.97 36.72
C VAL A 177 -5.38 21.44 37.13
N VAL A 178 -4.53 22.25 36.48
CA VAL A 178 -4.46 23.70 36.75
C VAL A 178 -5.79 24.40 36.47
N ALA A 179 -6.45 24.06 35.37
CA ALA A 179 -7.77 24.61 35.05
C ALA A 179 -8.83 24.20 36.08
N ALA A 180 -8.86 22.94 36.50
CA ALA A 180 -9.78 22.47 37.55
C ALA A 180 -9.56 23.20 38.88
N PHE A 181 -8.31 23.41 39.27
CA PHE A 181 -7.97 24.22 40.44
C PHE A 181 -8.45 25.67 40.30
N ALA A 182 -8.26 26.30 39.15
CA ALA A 182 -8.74 27.66 38.91
C ALA A 182 -10.27 27.74 38.97
N LEU A 183 -10.98 26.79 38.36
CA LEU A 183 -12.44 26.72 38.36
C LEU A 183 -13.01 26.45 39.76
N PHE A 184 -12.29 25.73 40.62
CA PHE A 184 -12.71 25.48 42.01
C PHE A 184 -12.83 26.77 42.83
N PHE A 185 -12.06 27.82 42.49
CA PHE A 185 -12.15 29.13 43.17
C PHE A 185 -13.20 30.07 42.58
N ILE A 186 -13.90 29.67 41.51
CA ILE A 186 -15.00 30.47 40.97
C ILE A 186 -16.24 30.24 41.83
N PRO A 187 -16.80 31.28 42.48
CA PRO A 187 -17.99 31.14 43.30
C PRO A 187 -19.18 30.68 42.44
N SER A 188 -19.99 29.78 42.97
CA SER A 188 -21.23 29.36 42.31
C SER A 188 -22.14 30.58 42.12
N PRO A 189 -22.65 30.82 40.90
CA PRO A 189 -23.54 31.96 40.66
C PRO A 189 -24.84 31.77 41.43
N ASP A 190 -25.27 32.82 42.13
CA ASP A 190 -26.57 32.85 42.79
C ASP A 190 -27.68 32.88 41.72
N ILE A 191 -28.43 31.79 41.64
CA ILE A 191 -29.62 31.69 40.81
C ILE A 191 -30.71 32.48 41.52
N LYS A 192 -30.98 33.70 41.05
CA LYS A 192 -32.17 34.43 41.46
C LYS A 192 -33.38 33.81 40.79
N GLU A 193 -34.29 33.24 41.58
CA GLU A 193 -35.63 32.94 41.09
C GLU A 193 -36.27 34.24 40.57
N PRO A 194 -36.91 34.22 39.39
CA PRO A 194 -37.64 35.39 38.90
C PRO A 194 -38.65 35.83 39.94
N GLU A 195 -38.57 37.09 40.36
CA GLU A 195 -39.52 37.65 41.32
C GLU A 195 -40.92 37.59 40.69
N PRO A 196 -41.92 37.00 41.37
CA PRO A 196 -43.27 36.94 40.83
C PRO A 196 -43.80 38.37 40.65
N ASP A 197 -44.13 38.71 39.41
CA ASP A 197 -44.65 40.02 39.05
C ASP A 197 -46.05 40.20 39.66
N LEU A 198 -46.11 40.85 40.82
CA LEU A 198 -47.36 41.20 41.52
C LEU A 198 -48.21 42.24 40.77
N SER A 199 -47.77 42.67 39.57
CA SER A 199 -48.50 43.61 38.72
C SER A 199 -49.21 42.96 37.54
N ALA A 200 -49.18 41.65 37.39
CA ALA A 200 -50.01 40.97 36.39
C ALA A 200 -51.50 41.04 36.83
N PRO A 201 -52.38 41.76 36.10
CA PRO A 201 -53.81 41.75 36.41
C PRO A 201 -54.37 40.32 36.24
N PRO A 202 -55.42 39.95 36.98
CA PRO A 202 -56.01 38.62 36.87
C PRO A 202 -56.43 38.38 35.42
N THR A 203 -55.94 37.30 34.83
CA THR A 203 -56.43 36.85 33.53
C THR A 203 -57.85 36.34 33.73
N GLU A 204 -58.84 37.19 33.44
CA GLU A 204 -60.22 36.77 33.24
C GLU A 204 -60.30 35.91 31.98
N THR A 205 -60.63 34.64 32.15
CA THR A 205 -60.97 33.75 31.05
C THR A 205 -62.34 34.14 30.51
N THR A 206 -62.38 34.91 29.42
CA THR A 206 -63.62 35.17 28.67
C THR A 206 -63.64 34.33 27.39
N PRO A 207 -64.69 33.54 27.12
CA PRO A 207 -64.72 32.59 26.01
C PRO A 207 -65.22 33.20 24.69
N SER A 208 -64.85 32.51 23.61
CA SER A 208 -65.60 32.32 22.36
C SER A 208 -65.28 33.22 21.16
N GLY A 209 -65.08 32.55 20.01
CA GLY A 209 -65.67 33.02 18.75
C GLY A 209 -64.75 33.04 17.52
N GLN A 210 -64.70 31.93 16.78
CA GLN A 210 -64.55 31.91 15.31
C GLN A 210 -65.62 32.83 14.64
N PRO A 211 -65.53 33.25 13.35
CA PRO A 211 -64.98 32.57 12.16
C PRO A 211 -64.18 33.53 11.23
N SER A 212 -63.63 33.24 10.04
CA SER A 212 -64.15 32.55 8.85
C SER A 212 -63.04 32.31 7.80
N SER A 213 -63.14 31.13 7.17
CA SER A 213 -63.09 30.85 5.72
C SER A 213 -61.86 31.18 4.86
N GLU A 214 -61.26 30.13 4.30
CA GLU A 214 -60.69 30.14 2.95
C GLU A 214 -60.94 28.79 2.26
N THR A 215 -61.51 28.83 1.06
CA THR A 215 -61.79 27.69 0.15
C THR A 215 -60.68 27.63 -0.91
N PRO A 216 -60.39 26.46 -1.51
CA PRO A 216 -60.54 26.43 -2.98
C PRO A 216 -61.13 25.12 -3.56
N PRO A 217 -61.60 25.15 -4.83
CA PRO A 217 -62.29 24.08 -5.57
C PRO A 217 -61.27 23.11 -6.23
N GLN A 218 -61.61 21.98 -6.86
CA GLN A 218 -62.81 21.51 -7.58
C GLN A 218 -62.83 19.97 -7.57
#